data_AF-A0A3R7Z964-F1
#
_entry.id   AF-A0A3R7Z964-F1
#
_cell.length_a   1.000
_cell.length_b   1.000
_cell.length_c   1.000
_cell.angle_alpha   90.00
_cell.angle_beta   90.00
_cell.angle_gamma   90.00
#
_symmetry.space_group_name_H-M   'P 1'
#
loop_
_entity.id
_entity.type
_entity.pdbx_description
1 polymer ?
#
loop_
_entity_poly.entity_id
_entity_poly.type
_entity_poly.pdbx_seq_one_letter_code
_entity_poly.pdbx_strand_id
1 'polypeptide(L)'
;MERNRNDDIPTATKVAILLALHDAAVGTSLPHGTFTLVALKFNCSRTSVAQLWKQRSQCNDDPDVFAALETKRRERCGRPRLANENILNAVTNVGLEYRQSVRSVAFHANVSKSTLHRRVQEGVLDFRSTNLKPALTPLHIQSRLAFCLQNVVESVDVTSGYAFRDVQVTNSCMISYMDLS
;
A
#
# COMPACT_ATOMS: atom_id res chain seq x y z
N MET A 1 12.93 -4.52 37.45
CA MET A 1 13.65 -3.96 36.29
C MET A 1 13.64 -2.45 36.44
N GLU A 2 14.80 -1.84 36.71
CA GLU A 2 14.90 -0.37 36.77
C GLU A 2 14.78 0.19 35.34
N ARG A 3 13.89 1.16 35.13
CA ARG A 3 13.70 1.78 33.81
C ARG A 3 14.92 2.65 33.47
N ASN A 4 15.34 2.68 32.20
CA ASN A 4 16.35 3.65 31.77
C ASN A 4 15.72 5.05 31.68
N ARG A 5 16.47 6.08 32.08
CA ARG A 5 16.01 7.48 32.07
C ARG A 5 15.68 8.01 30.66
N ASN A 6 16.18 7.33 29.62
CA ASN A 6 16.00 7.70 28.21
C ASN A 6 14.85 6.96 27.51
N ASP A 7 14.18 6.04 28.20
CA ASP A 7 13.06 5.30 27.62
C ASP A 7 11.82 6.19 27.50
N ASP A 8 10.94 5.84 26.56
CA ASP A 8 9.66 6.52 26.38
C ASP A 8 8.81 6.36 27.66
N ILE A 9 8.39 7.49 28.25
CA ILE A 9 7.63 7.51 29.50
C ILE A 9 6.20 7.01 29.21
N PRO A 10 5.72 5.94 29.86
CA PRO A 10 4.36 5.43 29.64
C PRO A 10 3.32 6.41 30.17
N THR A 11 2.14 6.44 29.54
CA THR A 11 1.08 7.42 29.80
C THR A 11 0.63 7.43 31.27
N ALA A 12 0.51 6.25 31.90
CA ALA A 12 0.20 6.16 33.33
C ALA A 12 1.23 6.88 34.23
N THR A 13 2.53 6.79 33.89
CA THR A 13 3.59 7.50 34.63
C THR A 13 3.53 9.00 34.37
N LYS A 14 3.21 9.44 33.15
CA LYS A 14 3.02 10.87 32.84
C LYS A 14 1.91 11.49 33.68
N VAL A 15 0.78 10.80 33.85
CA VAL A 15 -0.32 11.25 34.72
C VAL A 15 0.15 11.38 36.17
N ALA A 16 0.87 10.39 36.70
CA ALA A 16 1.40 10.44 38.06
C ALA A 16 2.40 11.60 38.28
N ILE A 17 3.24 11.89 37.28
CA ILE A 17 4.16 13.05 37.30
C ILE A 17 3.37 14.36 37.35
N LEU A 18 2.33 14.49 36.53
CA LEU A 18 1.50 15.70 36.48
C LEU A 18 0.72 15.92 37.78
N LEU A 19 0.16 14.87 38.37
CA LEU A 19 -0.48 14.92 39.69
C LEU A 19 0.52 15.36 40.77
N ALA A 20 1.71 14.75 40.81
CA ALA A 20 2.74 15.14 41.78
C ALA A 20 3.22 16.59 41.62
N LEU A 21 3.28 17.11 40.40
CA LEU A 21 3.59 18.52 40.14
C LEU A 21 2.44 19.45 40.51
N HIS A 22 1.19 19.01 40.31
CA HIS A 22 0.00 19.75 40.70
C HIS A 22 -0.11 19.86 42.23
N ASP A 23 0.12 18.76 42.96
CA ASP A 23 0.10 18.73 44.42
C ASP A 23 1.21 19.60 45.05
N ALA A 24 2.36 19.72 44.36
CA ALA A 24 3.47 20.56 44.78
C ALA A 24 3.35 22.03 44.33
N ALA A 25 2.35 22.36 43.50
CA ALA A 25 2.16 23.72 43.01
C ALA A 25 1.55 24.60 44.11
N VAL A 26 2.11 25.79 44.30
CA VAL A 26 1.60 26.76 45.27
C VAL A 26 1.00 27.92 44.47
N GLY A 27 -0.33 27.94 44.35
CA GLY A 27 -1.06 28.92 43.55
C GLY A 27 -0.78 28.76 42.05
N THR A 28 -0.20 29.78 41.43
CA THR A 28 0.10 29.80 39.98
C THR A 28 1.53 29.36 39.63
N SER A 29 2.37 29.07 40.63
CA SER A 29 3.80 28.82 40.43
C SER A 29 4.30 27.56 41.12
N LEU A 30 5.35 26.96 40.54
CA LEU A 30 6.04 25.81 41.10
C LEU A 30 7.31 26.27 41.82
N PRO A 31 7.56 25.83 43.07
CA PRO A 31 8.79 26.10 43.77
C PRO A 31 10.03 25.64 43.00
N HIS A 32 11.15 26.35 43.19
CA HIS A 32 12.42 25.98 42.59
C HIS A 32 12.83 24.56 43.00
N GLY A 33 13.40 23.78 42.06
CA GLY A 33 13.85 22.42 42.32
C GLY A 33 12.77 21.34 42.28
N THR A 34 11.48 21.68 42.23
CA THR A 34 10.36 20.71 42.19
C THR A 34 10.48 19.75 41.01
N PHE A 35 10.83 20.25 39.82
CA PHE A 35 11.05 19.39 38.64
C PHE A 35 12.17 18.36 38.85
N THR A 36 13.24 18.75 39.54
CA THR A 36 14.37 17.86 39.84
C THR A 36 13.95 16.79 40.85
N LEU A 37 13.18 17.16 41.88
CA LEU A 37 12.67 16.24 42.88
C LEU A 37 11.72 15.19 42.27
N VAL A 38 10.77 15.64 41.44
CA VAL A 38 9.84 14.75 40.73
C VAL A 38 10.59 13.86 39.73
N ALA A 39 11.57 14.41 39.00
CA ALA A 39 12.40 13.63 38.08
C ALA A 39 13.16 12.49 38.79
N LEU A 40 13.73 12.77 39.97
CA LEU A 40 14.38 11.76 40.81
C LEU A 40 13.38 10.69 41.29
N LYS A 41 12.18 11.09 41.72
CA LYS A 41 11.13 10.17 42.21
C LYS A 41 10.67 9.17 41.14
N PHE A 42 10.52 9.62 39.89
CA PHE A 42 10.00 8.79 38.79
C PHE A 42 11.10 8.18 37.90
N ASN A 43 12.38 8.45 38.22
CA ASN A 43 13.57 8.09 37.43
C ASN A 43 13.47 8.52 35.95
N CYS A 44 13.16 9.79 35.73
CA CYS A 44 13.05 10.41 34.40
C CYS A 44 14.01 11.59 34.27
N SER A 45 14.25 12.06 33.04
CA SER A 45 15.00 13.30 32.84
C SER A 45 14.19 14.52 33.31
N ARG A 46 14.88 15.49 33.95
CA ARG A 46 14.30 16.80 34.32
C ARG A 46 13.69 17.51 33.11
N THR A 47 14.32 17.38 31.93
CA THR A 47 13.82 18.01 30.70
C THR A 47 12.47 17.44 30.26
N SER A 48 12.28 16.12 30.38
CA SER A 48 11.02 15.45 30.06
C SER A 48 9.89 15.89 30.98
N VAL A 49 10.17 16.02 32.29
CA VAL A 49 9.20 16.51 33.29
C VAL A 49 8.80 17.97 32.98
N ALA A 50 9.76 18.83 32.67
CA ALA A 50 9.47 20.23 32.32
C ALA A 50 8.69 20.35 30.99
N GLN A 51 9.01 19.53 30.00
CA GLN A 51 8.28 19.47 28.73
C GLN A 51 6.83 19.01 28.95
N LEU A 52 6.62 18.00 29.79
CA LEU A 52 5.29 17.50 30.12
C LEU A 52 4.43 18.59 30.79
N TRP A 53 5.01 19.35 31.72
CA TRP A 53 4.34 20.48 32.36
C TRP A 53 3.96 21.57 31.35
N LYS A 54 4.86 21.89 30.42
CA LYS A 54 4.59 22.85 29.33
C LYS A 54 3.49 22.35 28.38
N GLN A 55 3.51 21.06 28.02
CA GLN A 55 2.51 20.45 27.14
C GLN A 55 1.11 20.51 27.75
N ARG A 56 0.97 20.25 29.06
CA ARG A 56 -0.31 20.40 29.78
C ARG A 56 -0.91 21.78 29.57
N SER A 57 -0.14 22.85 29.76
CA SER A 57 -0.62 24.23 29.59
C SER A 57 -1.07 24.55 28.16
N GLN A 58 -0.53 23.86 27.16
CA GLN A 58 -0.87 24.04 25.75
C GLN A 58 -2.12 23.26 25.33
N CYS A 59 -2.50 22.23 26.09
CA CYS A 59 -3.63 21.33 25.79
C CYS A 59 -4.84 21.56 26.71
N ASN A 60 -4.88 22.65 27.48
CA ASN A 60 -6.00 22.96 28.37
C ASN A 60 -7.34 23.18 27.62
N ASP A 61 -7.28 23.47 26.32
CA ASP A 61 -8.47 23.68 25.48
C ASP A 61 -9.00 22.37 24.84
N ASP A 62 -8.23 21.28 24.89
CA ASP A 62 -8.61 19.98 24.32
C ASP A 62 -9.36 19.11 25.36
N PRO A 63 -10.52 18.51 25.02
CA PRO A 63 -11.29 17.69 25.95
C PRO A 63 -10.63 16.35 26.31
N ASP A 64 -9.63 15.91 25.53
CA ASP A 64 -8.90 14.65 25.75
C ASP A 64 -7.45 14.90 26.19
N VAL A 65 -7.28 15.13 27.49
CA VAL A 65 -5.97 15.29 28.14
C VAL A 65 -5.10 14.04 27.96
N PHE A 66 -5.69 12.85 27.80
CA PHE A 66 -4.92 11.60 27.65
C PHE A 66 -4.29 11.50 26.26
N ALA A 67 -5.01 11.90 25.20
CA ALA A 67 -4.45 11.96 23.85
C ALA A 67 -3.24 12.89 23.75
N ALA A 68 -3.23 14.01 24.49
CA ALA A 68 -2.10 14.93 24.54
C ALA A 68 -0.84 14.31 25.19
N LEU A 69 -1.01 13.34 26.09
CA LEU A 69 0.08 12.69 26.82
C LEU A 69 0.70 11.53 26.04
N GLU A 70 0.04 11.01 25.00
CA GLU A 70 0.56 9.93 24.18
C GLU A 70 1.81 10.34 23.39
N THR A 71 2.73 9.41 23.19
CA THR A 71 3.96 9.69 22.43
C THR A 71 3.65 9.85 20.94
N LYS A 72 3.82 11.06 20.41
CA LYS A 72 3.66 11.37 18.97
C LYS A 72 4.70 10.69 18.07
N ARG A 73 5.69 10.00 18.66
CA ARG A 73 6.74 9.27 17.93
C ARG A 73 6.18 8.12 17.11
N ARG A 74 5.15 7.41 17.61
CA ARG A 74 4.62 6.17 17.01
C ARG A 74 4.15 6.35 15.56
N GLU A 75 3.64 7.52 15.22
CA GLU A 75 3.13 7.84 13.87
C GLU A 75 4.14 8.58 12.99
N ARG A 76 5.14 9.22 13.62
CA ARG A 76 6.14 10.06 12.95
C ARG A 76 7.47 9.37 12.74
N CYS A 77 7.61 8.13 13.19
CA CYS A 77 8.84 7.36 13.05
C CYS A 77 8.93 6.67 11.68
N GLY A 78 10.16 6.52 11.20
CA GLY A 78 10.47 5.83 9.96
C GLY A 78 10.46 6.74 8.73
N ARG A 79 10.83 6.16 7.59
CA ARG A 79 10.86 6.87 6.31
C ARG A 79 9.42 7.12 5.82
N PRO A 80 9.04 8.36 5.46
CA PRO A 80 7.72 8.63 4.90
C PRO A 80 7.50 7.80 3.63
N ARG A 81 6.30 7.25 3.50
CA ARG A 81 5.93 6.47 2.31
C ARG A 81 5.70 7.42 1.14
N LEU A 82 6.01 6.96 -0.07
CA LEU A 82 5.62 7.67 -1.28
C LEU A 82 4.09 7.71 -1.36
N ALA A 83 3.53 8.90 -1.58
CA ALA A 83 2.11 9.13 -1.74
C ALA A 83 1.47 8.19 -2.79
N ASN A 84 0.21 7.82 -2.58
CA ASN A 84 -0.50 6.91 -3.47
C ASN A 84 -0.77 7.57 -4.83
N GLU A 85 -1.16 8.84 -4.83
CA GLU A 85 -1.41 9.62 -6.04
C GLU A 85 -0.19 9.64 -6.99
N ASN A 86 1.02 9.79 -6.45
CA ASN A 86 2.24 9.82 -7.26
C ASN A 86 2.48 8.49 -7.99
N ILE A 87 2.19 7.37 -7.33
CA ILE A 87 2.34 6.04 -7.92
C ILE A 87 1.23 5.77 -8.94
N LEU A 88 -0.01 6.14 -8.63
CA LEU A 88 -1.14 6.01 -9.55
C LEU A 88 -0.89 6.81 -10.83
N ASN A 89 -0.42 8.05 -10.70
CA ASN A 89 -0.08 8.90 -11.84
C ASN A 89 1.08 8.29 -12.66
N ALA A 90 2.14 7.81 -12.00
CA ALA A 90 3.26 7.16 -12.68
C ALA A 90 2.82 5.92 -13.48
N VAL A 91 1.97 5.06 -12.90
CA VAL A 91 1.44 3.87 -13.58
C VAL A 91 0.46 4.25 -14.70
N THR A 92 -0.34 5.30 -14.51
CA THR A 92 -1.29 5.79 -15.52
C THR A 92 -0.60 6.37 -16.75
N ASN A 93 0.60 6.94 -16.59
CA ASN A 93 1.39 7.43 -17.71
C ASN A 93 2.06 6.31 -18.54
N VAL A 94 2.17 5.09 -18.00
CA VAL A 94 2.73 3.95 -18.74
C VAL A 94 1.71 3.43 -19.75
N GLY A 95 2.12 3.19 -21.00
CA GLY A 95 1.26 2.59 -22.04
C GLY A 95 0.68 1.23 -21.62
N LEU A 96 -0.53 0.91 -22.07
CA LEU A 96 -1.25 -0.33 -21.70
C LEU A 96 -0.46 -1.60 -22.05
N GLU A 97 0.30 -1.56 -23.14
CA GLU A 97 1.18 -2.63 -23.62
C GLU A 97 2.25 -3.02 -22.59
N TYR A 98 2.72 -2.07 -21.79
CA TYR A 98 3.75 -2.30 -20.78
C TYR A 98 3.18 -2.64 -19.40
N ARG A 99 1.85 -2.66 -19.23
CA ARG A 99 1.15 -2.94 -17.95
C ARG A 99 0.96 -4.42 -17.61
N GLN A 100 1.54 -5.32 -18.39
CA GLN A 100 1.34 -6.76 -18.25
C GLN A 100 2.06 -7.37 -17.03
N SER A 101 3.21 -6.81 -16.64
CA SER A 101 4.05 -7.34 -15.58
C SER A 101 4.50 -6.23 -14.65
N VAL A 102 4.54 -6.53 -13.35
CA VAL A 102 5.06 -5.62 -12.31
C VAL A 102 6.46 -5.13 -12.66
N ARG A 103 7.31 -5.99 -13.25
CA ARG A 103 8.69 -5.63 -13.64
C ARG A 103 8.70 -4.65 -14.82
N SER A 104 7.84 -4.87 -15.81
CA SER A 104 7.71 -3.98 -16.97
C SER A 104 7.21 -2.60 -16.53
N VAL A 105 6.12 -2.56 -15.77
CA VAL A 105 5.57 -1.31 -15.22
C VAL A 105 6.60 -0.58 -14.39
N ALA A 106 7.32 -1.28 -13.52
CA ALA A 106 8.35 -0.67 -12.67
C ALA A 106 9.45 0.02 -13.51
N PHE A 107 9.90 -0.63 -14.58
CA PHE A 107 10.90 -0.07 -15.50
C PHE A 107 10.38 1.19 -16.21
N HIS A 108 9.18 1.12 -16.81
CA HIS A 108 8.61 2.25 -17.56
C HIS A 108 8.08 3.39 -16.68
N ALA A 109 7.60 3.10 -15.47
CA ALA A 109 7.13 4.11 -14.50
C ALA A 109 8.29 4.73 -13.69
N ASN A 110 9.51 4.21 -13.83
CA ASN A 110 10.68 4.57 -13.02
C ASN A 110 10.42 4.44 -11.50
N VAL A 111 9.70 3.39 -11.11
CA VAL A 111 9.37 3.06 -9.71
C VAL A 111 9.97 1.71 -9.37
N SER A 112 10.50 1.55 -8.15
CA SER A 112 11.05 0.25 -7.75
C SER A 112 9.98 -0.87 -7.77
N LYS A 113 10.36 -2.05 -8.26
CA LYS A 113 9.49 -3.24 -8.31
C LYS A 113 8.86 -3.56 -6.95
N SER A 114 9.63 -3.46 -5.87
CA SER A 114 9.15 -3.76 -4.51
C SER A 114 8.08 -2.78 -4.03
N THR A 115 8.23 -1.49 -4.34
CA THR A 115 7.20 -0.48 -4.05
C THR A 115 5.90 -0.82 -4.77
N LEU A 116 5.99 -1.13 -6.06
CA LEU A 116 4.81 -1.44 -6.88
C LEU A 116 4.11 -2.72 -6.40
N HIS A 117 4.88 -3.78 -6.13
CA HIS A 117 4.37 -5.05 -5.62
C HIS A 117 3.65 -4.89 -4.27
N ARG A 118 4.23 -4.12 -3.34
CA ARG A 118 3.58 -3.83 -2.04
C ARG A 118 2.26 -3.09 -2.24
N ARG A 119 2.19 -2.13 -3.17
CA ARG A 119 0.94 -1.39 -3.45
C ARG A 119 -0.17 -2.26 -4.03
N VAL A 120 0.19 -3.31 -4.76
CA VAL A 120 -0.76 -4.33 -5.20
C VAL A 120 -1.28 -5.13 -4.01
N GLN A 121 -0.39 -5.57 -3.11
CA GLN A 121 -0.81 -6.28 -1.89
C GLN A 121 -1.68 -5.43 -0.96
N GLU A 122 -1.41 -4.13 -0.89
CA GLU A 122 -2.22 -3.15 -0.15
C GLU A 122 -3.56 -2.85 -0.83
N GLY A 123 -3.81 -3.33 -2.06
CA GLY A 123 -5.05 -3.09 -2.82
C GLY A 123 -5.15 -1.71 -3.47
N VAL A 124 -4.06 -0.93 -3.49
CA VAL A 124 -4.01 0.39 -4.14
C VAL A 124 -3.94 0.25 -5.67
N LEU A 125 -3.32 -0.82 -6.14
CA LEU A 125 -3.21 -1.17 -7.55
C LEU A 125 -3.79 -2.57 -7.77
N ASP A 126 -4.54 -2.77 -8.85
CA ASP A 126 -5.06 -4.08 -9.25
C ASP A 126 -4.45 -4.50 -10.60
N PHE A 127 -3.94 -5.73 -10.66
CA PHE A 127 -3.44 -6.33 -11.89
C PHE A 127 -4.52 -7.21 -12.49
N ARG A 128 -5.20 -6.68 -13.50
CA ARG A 128 -6.25 -7.39 -14.24
C ARG A 128 -5.63 -8.03 -15.47
N SER A 129 -5.52 -9.37 -15.46
CA SER A 129 -5.27 -10.11 -16.69
C SER A 129 -6.55 -10.13 -17.53
N THR A 130 -6.63 -9.27 -18.54
CA THR A 130 -7.68 -9.40 -19.56
C THR A 130 -7.22 -10.43 -20.58
N ASN A 131 -8.01 -11.50 -20.73
CA ASN A 131 -7.74 -12.51 -21.75
C ASN A 131 -8.24 -11.96 -23.10
N LEU A 132 -7.45 -11.08 -23.71
CA LEU A 132 -7.72 -10.56 -25.05
C LEU A 132 -7.32 -11.65 -26.05
N LYS A 133 -8.26 -12.06 -26.91
CA LYS A 133 -7.91 -12.90 -28.07
C LYS A 133 -6.77 -12.20 -28.82
N PRO A 134 -5.72 -12.92 -29.24
CA PRO A 134 -4.59 -12.30 -29.92
C PRO A 134 -5.08 -11.50 -31.13
N ALA A 135 -4.48 -10.33 -31.37
CA ALA A 135 -4.85 -9.46 -32.47
C ALA A 135 -4.80 -10.23 -33.79
N LEU A 136 -5.83 -10.06 -34.61
CA LEU A 136 -5.94 -10.74 -35.90
C LEU A 136 -4.95 -10.09 -36.87
N THR A 137 -3.77 -10.68 -37.03
CA THR A 137 -2.79 -10.24 -38.02
C THR A 137 -3.35 -10.43 -39.43
N PRO A 138 -2.87 -9.68 -40.44
CA PRO A 138 -3.29 -9.87 -41.82
C PRO A 138 -3.15 -11.33 -42.29
N LEU A 139 -2.11 -12.02 -41.84
CA LEU A 139 -1.89 -13.44 -42.10
C LEU A 139 -3.00 -14.31 -41.48
N HIS A 140 -3.34 -14.08 -40.20
CA HIS A 140 -4.43 -14.82 -39.54
C HIS A 140 -5.80 -14.58 -40.19
N ILE A 141 -6.04 -13.37 -40.70
CA ILE A 141 -7.26 -13.05 -41.47
C ILE A 141 -7.34 -13.95 -42.70
N GLN A 142 -6.26 -14.01 -43.49
CA GLN A 142 -6.20 -14.82 -44.71
C GLN A 142 -6.38 -16.32 -44.41
N SER A 143 -5.68 -16.87 -43.42
CA SER A 143 -5.79 -18.28 -43.05
C SER A 143 -7.22 -18.64 -42.60
N ARG A 144 -7.87 -17.77 -41.82
CA ARG A 144 -9.26 -17.99 -41.40
C ARG A 144 -10.23 -17.91 -42.56
N LEU A 145 -10.05 -16.95 -43.46
CA LEU A 145 -10.89 -16.81 -44.64
C LEU A 145 -10.75 -18.03 -45.57
N ALA A 146 -9.53 -18.50 -45.79
CA ALA A 146 -9.27 -19.72 -46.55
C ALA A 146 -9.95 -20.94 -45.91
N PHE A 147 -9.87 -21.08 -44.58
CA PHE A 147 -10.55 -22.12 -43.84
C PHE A 147 -12.08 -22.04 -44.01
N CYS A 148 -12.66 -20.84 -43.89
CA CYS A 148 -14.10 -20.66 -44.08
C CYS A 148 -14.54 -21.06 -45.50
N LEU A 149 -13.82 -20.61 -46.52
CA LEU A 149 -14.15 -20.91 -47.92
C LEU A 149 -14.07 -22.40 -48.24
N GLN A 150 -13.12 -23.13 -47.64
CA GLN A 150 -12.98 -24.58 -47.86
C GLN A 150 -14.10 -25.41 -47.21
N ASN A 151 -14.75 -24.88 -46.18
CA ASN A 151 -15.72 -25.62 -45.37
C ASN A 151 -17.16 -25.15 -45.60
N VAL A 152 -17.39 -24.19 -46.48
CA VAL A 152 -18.74 -23.78 -46.91
C VAL A 152 -19.19 -24.65 -48.08
N VAL A 153 -20.39 -25.21 -47.98
CA VAL A 153 -21.04 -26.05 -49.00
C VAL A 153 -22.35 -25.39 -49.41
N GLU A 154 -22.73 -25.50 -50.68
CA GLU A 154 -24.04 -25.03 -51.15
C GLU A 154 -25.15 -25.92 -50.59
N SER A 155 -26.13 -25.32 -49.92
CA SER A 155 -27.25 -26.03 -49.29
C SER A 155 -28.54 -25.82 -50.09
N VAL A 156 -29.27 -26.90 -50.32
CA VAL A 156 -30.47 -26.93 -51.18
C VAL A 156 -31.71 -26.35 -50.48
N ASP A 157 -31.61 -25.97 -49.20
CA ASP A 157 -32.73 -25.48 -48.40
C ASP A 157 -32.89 -23.94 -48.45
N VAL A 158 -34.15 -23.50 -48.50
CA VAL A 158 -34.61 -22.21 -49.07
C VAL A 158 -34.29 -20.95 -48.24
N THR A 159 -33.60 -21.05 -47.09
CA THR A 159 -33.39 -19.87 -46.20
C THR A 159 -31.99 -19.25 -46.31
N SER A 160 -30.96 -20.02 -46.62
CA SER A 160 -29.65 -19.49 -47.06
C SER A 160 -28.99 -20.52 -47.95
N GLY A 161 -28.52 -20.13 -49.14
CA GLY A 161 -27.95 -21.06 -50.13
C GLY A 161 -26.63 -21.73 -49.74
N TYR A 162 -26.14 -21.52 -48.51
CA TYR A 162 -24.85 -22.04 -48.05
C TYR A 162 -24.96 -22.55 -46.61
N ALA A 163 -24.36 -23.71 -46.34
CA ALA A 163 -24.21 -24.31 -45.02
C ALA A 163 -22.73 -24.64 -44.74
N PHE A 164 -22.33 -24.60 -43.46
CA PHE A 164 -20.98 -24.99 -43.06
C PHE A 164 -20.91 -26.50 -42.86
N ARG A 165 -19.86 -27.15 -43.37
CA ARG A 165 -19.61 -28.58 -43.15
C ARG A 165 -19.28 -28.82 -41.68
N ASP A 166 -19.86 -29.86 -41.08
CA ASP A 166 -19.50 -30.29 -39.72
C ASP A 166 -18.02 -30.66 -39.66
N VAL A 167 -17.22 -29.80 -39.01
CA VAL A 167 -15.79 -30.01 -38.83
C VAL A 167 -15.62 -31.06 -37.73
N GLN A 168 -15.27 -32.29 -38.13
CA GLN A 168 -14.86 -33.33 -37.19
C GLN A 168 -13.56 -32.87 -36.51
N VAL A 169 -13.66 -32.40 -35.26
CA VAL A 169 -12.50 -32.06 -34.44
C VAL A 169 -11.78 -33.37 -34.10
N THR A 170 -10.85 -33.79 -34.95
CA THR A 170 -9.94 -34.87 -34.61
C THR A 170 -8.99 -34.35 -33.54
N ASN A 171 -9.27 -34.73 -32.29
CA ASN A 171 -8.38 -34.53 -31.16
C ASN A 171 -7.10 -35.37 -31.36
N SER A 172 -6.19 -34.89 -32.20
CA SER A 172 -4.85 -35.43 -32.35
C SER A 172 -3.86 -34.27 -32.32
N CYS A 173 -3.79 -33.58 -31.18
CA CYS A 173 -2.67 -32.71 -30.87
C CYS A 173 -1.95 -33.32 -29.66
N MET A 174 -1.08 -34.28 -29.97
CA MET A 174 -0.03 -34.74 -29.08
C MET A 174 0.92 -33.55 -28.88
N ILE A 175 0.94 -33.01 -27.66
CA ILE A 175 1.86 -31.96 -27.26
C ILE A 175 3.27 -32.55 -27.26
N SER A 176 3.99 -32.42 -28.37
CA SER A 176 5.44 -32.58 -28.39
C SER A 176 6.09 -31.24 -28.05
N TYR A 177 6.38 -31.05 -26.76
CA TYR A 177 7.40 -30.10 -26.32
C TYR A 177 8.74 -30.57 -26.91
N MET A 178 9.26 -29.87 -27.92
CA MET A 178 10.69 -29.98 -28.24
C MET A 178 11.47 -29.13 -27.26
N ASP A 179 12.30 -29.80 -26.46
CA ASP A 179 13.53 -29.29 -25.88
C ASP A 179 14.33 -28.49 -26.92
N LEU A 180 14.68 -27.25 -26.57
CA LEU A 180 15.69 -26.47 -27.27
C LEU A 180 16.92 -26.37 -26.34
N SER A 181 17.97 -27.08 -26.76
CA SER A 181 19.40 -26.95 -26.45
C SER A 181 19.87 -26.88 -24.99
#